data_AF-F4XK90-F1
#
_entry.id   AF-F4XK90-F1
#
_cell.length_a   1.000
_cell.length_b   1.000
_cell.length_c   1.000
_cell.angle_alpha   90.00
_cell.angle_beta   90.00
_cell.angle_gamma   90.00
#
_symmetry.space_group_name_H-M   'P 1'
#
loop_
_entity.id
_entity.type
_entity.pdbx_description
1 polymer ?
#
loop_
_entity_poly.entity_id
_entity_poly.type
_entity_poly.pdbx_seq_one_letter_code
_entity_poly.pdbx_strand_id
1 'polypeptide(L)' 'MAFYKLLESSIQYLSEAVARIFGPNDDIYPAIGVQPFSGDPFEQKEASW' A
#
# COMPACT_ATOMS: atom_id res chain seq x y z
N MET A 1 -10.03 0.19 36.45
CA MET A 1 -8.71 0.23 35.79
C MET A 1 -8.55 -0.78 34.65
N ALA A 2 -8.99 -2.04 34.78
CA ALA A 2 -8.87 -3.03 33.70
C ALA A 2 -10.01 -2.97 32.65
N PHE A 3 -11.26 -2.80 33.09
CA PHE A 3 -12.42 -2.74 32.21
C PHE A 3 -12.37 -1.57 31.21
N TYR A 4 -11.94 -0.38 31.67
CA TYR A 4 -11.78 0.79 30.79
C TYR A 4 -10.74 0.56 29.69
N LYS A 5 -9.61 -0.09 30.00
CA LYS A 5 -8.59 -0.43 29.00
C LYS A 5 -9.11 -1.43 27.96
N LEU A 6 -9.90 -2.41 28.38
CA LEU A 6 -10.53 -3.38 27.47
C LEU A 6 -11.49 -2.67 26.50
N LEU A 7 -12.33 -1.77 27.02
CA LEU A 7 -13.27 -0.97 26.22
C LEU A 7 -12.53 -0.09 25.21
N GLU A 8 -11.51 0.64 25.65
CA GLU A 8 -10.70 1.52 24.81
C GLU A 8 -10.03 0.74 23.66
N SER A 9 -9.40 -0.39 23.96
CA SER A 9 -8.75 -1.23 22.94
C SER A 9 -9.75 -1.79 21.92
N SER A 10 -10.97 -2.09 22.36
CA SER A 10 -12.03 -2.62 21.48
C SER A 10 -12.58 -1.54 20.55
N ILE A 11 -12.77 -0.32 21.08
CA ILE A 11 -13.20 0.84 20.28
C ILE A 11 -12.12 1.21 19.27
N GLN A 12 -10.84 1.22 19.67
CA GLN A 12 -9.72 1.48 18.77
C GLN A 12 -9.66 0.46 17.63
N TYR A 13 -9.69 -0.84 17.96
CA TYR A 13 -9.64 -1.91 16.96
C TYR A 13 -10.76 -1.80 15.92
N LEU A 14 -11.99 -1.56 16.37
CA LEU A 14 -13.13 -1.39 15.48
C LEU A 14 -13.01 -0.11 14.63
N SER A 15 -12.55 0.99 15.24
CA SER A 15 -12.41 2.28 14.54
C SER A 15 -11.36 2.23 13.44
N GLU A 16 -10.23 1.55 13.67
CA GLU A 16 -9.19 1.34 12.66
C GLU A 16 -9.70 0.49 11.49
N ALA A 17 -10.47 -0.57 11.78
CA ALA A 17 -11.09 -1.40 10.74
C ALA A 17 -12.12 -0.61 9.91
N VAL A 18 -12.97 0.20 10.57
CA VAL A 18 -13.94 1.08 9.91
C VAL A 18 -13.23 2.12 9.05
N ALA A 19 -12.19 2.78 9.57
CA ALA A 19 -11.41 3.75 8.83
C ALA A 19 -10.70 3.13 7.62
N ARG A 20 -10.30 1.86 7.68
CA ARG A 20 -9.70 1.16 6.55
C ARG A 20 -10.73 0.80 5.46
N ILE A 21 -11.94 0.42 5.83
CA ILE A 21 -12.98 -0.02 4.88
C ILE A 21 -13.72 1.17 4.27
N PHE A 22 -14.02 2.18 5.08
CA PHE A 22 -14.86 3.32 4.72
C PHE A 22 -14.11 4.65 4.71
N GLY A 23 -12.80 4.64 4.96
CA GLY A 23 -11.98 5.82 4.81
C GLY A 23 -11.95 6.29 3.36
N PRO A 24 -11.61 7.56 3.13
CA PRO A 24 -11.32 8.03 1.78
C PRO A 24 -10.25 7.12 1.18
N ASN A 25 -10.47 6.64 -0.05
CA ASN A 25 -9.41 5.94 -0.74
C ASN A 25 -8.25 6.93 -0.99
N ASP A 26 -7.02 6.46 -0.79
CA ASP A 26 -5.82 7.10 -1.31
C ASP A 26 -5.70 6.86 -2.83
N ASP A 27 -6.80 7.04 -3.57
CA ASP A 27 -6.88 6.87 -5.04
C ASP A 27 -6.21 8.04 -5.78
N ILE A 28 -5.08 8.53 -5.27
CA ILE A 28 -4.22 9.50 -5.92
C ILE A 28 -3.33 8.76 -6.92
N TYR A 29 -3.96 8.06 -7.87
CA TYR A 29 -3.26 7.47 -8.98
C TYR A 29 -3.08 8.53 -10.08
N PRO A 30 -1.92 8.56 -10.76
CA PRO A 30 -1.76 9.41 -11.94
C PRO A 30 -2.83 9.07 -12.98
N ALA A 31 -3.32 10.07 -13.72
CA ALA A 31 -4.35 9.90 -14.75
C ALA A 31 -3.93 8.95 -15.90
N ILE A 32 -2.63 8.65 -16.01
CA ILE A 32 -2.05 7.70 -16.96
C ILE A 32 -1.06 6.78 -16.23
N GLY A 33 -0.90 5.55 -16.70
CA GLY A 33 0.13 4.66 -16.18
C GLY A 33 1.52 5.27 -16.37
N VAL A 34 2.31 5.30 -15.31
CA VAL A 34 3.73 5.69 -15.40
C VAL A 34 4.52 4.42 -15.69
N GLN A 35 5.28 4.40 -16.78
CA GLN A 35 6.21 3.30 -17.08
C GLN A 35 7.40 3.41 -16.12
N PRO A 36 7.58 2.49 -15.14
CA PRO A 36 8.64 2.61 -14.13
C PRO A 36 10.02 2.21 -14.67
N PHE A 37 10.06 1.55 -15.84
CA PHE A 37 11.28 1.13 -16.48
C PHE A 37 11.30 1.63 -17.93
N SER A 38 12.14 2.63 -18.21
CA SER A 38 12.66 2.86 -19.54
C SER A 38 13.66 1.74 -19.81
N GLY A 39 13.18 0.53 -20.07
CA GLY A 39 14.05 -0.64 -20.21
C GLY A 39 15.15 -0.35 -21.23
N ASP A 40 16.40 -0.43 -20.80
CA ASP A 40 17.51 -0.45 -21.74
C ASP A 40 17.30 -1.66 -22.67
N PRO A 41 17.44 -1.50 -24.00
CA PRO A 41 17.41 -2.63 -24.91
C PRO A 41 18.38 -3.70 -24.42
N PHE A 42 17.96 -4.97 -24.45
CA PHE A 42 18.85 -6.08 -24.12
C PHE A 42 20.08 -6.04 -25.05
N GLU A 43 21.25 -5.68 -24.51
CA GLU A 43 22.52 -5.83 -25.21
C GLU A 43 22.92 -7.31 -25.16
N GLN A 44 22.74 -8.01 -26.28
CA GLN A 44 23.26 -9.35 -26.45
C GLN A 44 24.80 -9.28 -26.44
N LYS A 45 25.41 -9.61 -25.29
CA LYS A 45 26.84 -9.89 -25.24
C LYS A 45 27.07 -11.25 -25.87
N GLU A 46 27.71 -11.27 -27.03
CA GLU A 46 28.31 -12.48 -27.61
C GLU A 46 29.15 -13.15 -26.51
N ALA A 47 28.74 -14.34 -26.09
CA ALA A 47 29.48 -15.09 -25.09
C ALA A 47 30.78 -15.58 -25.74
N SER A 48 31.87 -14.87 -25.44
CA SER A 48 33.23 -15.34 -25.73
C SER A 48 33.56 -16.46 -24.74
N TRP A 49 33.25 -17.69 -25.15
CA TRP A 49 33.86 -18.89 -24.56
C TRP A 49 35.26 -19.10 -25.16
#